data_AF-A0A8J8A9H1-F1
#
_entry.id   AF-A0A8J8A9H1-F1
#
_cell.length_a   1.000
_cell.length_b   1.000
_cell.length_c   1.000
_cell.angle_alpha   90.00
_cell.angle_beta   90.00
_cell.angle_gamma   90.00
#
_symmetry.space_group_name_H-M   'P 1'
#
loop_
_entity.id
_entity.type
_entity.pdbx_description
1 polymer ?
#
loop_
_entity_poly.entity_id
_entity_poly.type
_entity_poly.pdbx_seq_one_letter_code
_entity_poly.pdbx_strand_id
1 'polypeptide(L)' 'MPLLITWFELERLKEFSQALEKVDELRTLVPIQVANIELEEEKIKLVLHVPADALRLTRESFPEAVVVA' A
#
# COMPACT_ATOMS: atom_id res chain seq x y z
N MET A 1 -13.21 -3.12 -6.04
CA MET A 1 -12.37 -2.97 -4.83
C MET A 1 -11.52 -1.75 -5.06
N PRO A 2 -11.64 -0.70 -4.21
CA PRO A 2 -10.81 0.49 -4.32
C PRO A 2 -9.32 0.15 -4.40
N LEU A 3 -8.58 0.98 -5.13
CA LEU A 3 -7.13 0.95 -5.17
C LEU A 3 -6.58 1.90 -4.13
N LEU A 4 -5.60 1.46 -3.36
CA LEU A 4 -4.80 2.29 -2.48
C LEU A 4 -3.39 2.33 -3.04
N ILE A 5 -2.93 3.54 -3.37
CA ILE A 5 -1.65 3.78 -4.04
C ILE A 5 -0.76 4.59 -3.11
N THR A 6 0.46 4.13 -2.89
CA THR A 6 1.48 4.85 -2.10
C THR A 6 2.82 4.80 -2.83
N TRP A 7 3.64 5.82 -2.62
CA TRP A 7 4.94 5.98 -3.26
C TRP A 7 6.03 6.02 -2.21
N PHE A 8 7.16 5.40 -2.51
CA PHE A 8 8.35 5.40 -1.66
C PHE A 8 9.55 5.87 -2.48
N GLU A 9 10.39 6.71 -1.90
CA GLU A 9 11.66 7.09 -2.54
C GLU A 9 12.58 5.86 -2.63
N LEU A 10 13.25 5.67 -3.76
CA LEU A 10 14.15 4.53 -3.99
C LEU A 10 15.30 4.52 -2.96
N GLU A 11 15.80 5.68 -2.56
CA GLU A 11 16.83 5.81 -1.52
C GLU A 11 16.35 5.31 -0.15
N ARG A 12 15.03 5.18 0.04
CA ARG A 12 14.37 4.78 1.28
C ARG A 12 13.79 3.37 1.20
N LEU A 13 14.52 2.41 0.61
CA LEU A 13 14.10 1.00 0.52
C LEU A 13 13.66 0.39 1.86
N LYS A 14 14.20 0.87 2.98
CA LYS A 14 13.79 0.44 4.31
C LYS A 14 12.32 0.76 4.61
N GLU A 15 11.85 1.96 4.24
CA GLU A 15 10.45 2.36 4.41
C GLU A 15 9.54 1.49 3.54
N PHE A 16 9.98 1.19 2.31
CA PHE A 16 9.26 0.27 1.42
C PHE A 16 9.18 -1.15 1.98
N SER A 17 10.27 -1.69 2.54
CA SER A 17 10.27 -3.02 3.17
C SER A 17 9.31 -3.07 4.36
N GLN A 18 9.31 -2.04 5.21
CA GLN A 18 8.39 -1.93 6.35
C GLN A 18 6.93 -1.82 5.89
N ALA A 19 6.68 -1.12 4.77
CA ALA A 19 5.37 -1.06 4.16
C ALA A 19 4.87 -2.44 3.71
N LEU A 20 5.72 -3.24 3.06
CA LEU A 20 5.37 -4.61 2.66
C LEU A 20 5.07 -5.51 3.87
N GLU A 21 5.88 -5.44 4.92
CA GLU A 21 5.61 -6.16 6.19
C GLU A 21 4.23 -5.78 6.75
N LYS A 22 3.90 -4.49 6.73
CA LYS A 22 2.59 -4.00 7.21
C LYS A 22 1.43 -4.46 6.33
N VAL A 23 1.64 -4.60 5.01
CA VAL A 23 0.64 -5.20 4.12
C VAL A 23 0.39 -6.66 4.52
N ASP A 24 1.44 -7.43 4.83
CA ASP A 24 1.30 -8.81 5.25
C ASP A 24 0.63 -8.96 6.62
N GLU A 25 0.91 -8.06 7.56
CA GLU A 25 0.17 -8.00 8.83
C GLU A 25 -1.33 -7.71 8.59
N LEU A 26 -1.66 -6.71 7.78
CA LEU A 26 -3.05 -6.35 7.48
C LEU A 26 -3.79 -7.48 6.75
N ARG A 27 -3.11 -8.24 5.91
CA ARG A 27 -3.69 -9.41 5.20
C ARG A 27 -4.25 -10.47 6.14
N THR A 28 -3.77 -10.54 7.39
CA THR A 28 -4.32 -11.46 8.39
C THR A 28 -5.71 -11.04 8.89
N LEU A 29 -6.03 -9.76 8.78
CA LEU A 29 -7.28 -9.17 9.27
C LEU A 29 -8.29 -8.92 8.15
N VAL A 30 -7.81 -8.48 6.99
CA VAL A 30 -8.62 -8.06 5.85
C VAL A 30 -8.01 -8.57 4.54
N PRO A 31 -8.82 -8.96 3.54
CA PRO A 31 -8.32 -9.56 2.30
C PRO A 31 -7.73 -8.52 1.34
N ILE A 32 -6.62 -7.87 1.74
CA ILE A 32 -5.86 -6.93 0.92
C ILE A 32 -4.96 -7.69 -0.04
N GLN A 33 -4.86 -7.22 -1.28
CA GLN A 33 -3.96 -7.82 -2.28
C GLN A 33 -3.01 -6.75 -2.82
N VAL A 34 -1.75 -7.13 -3.07
CA VAL A 34 -0.85 -6.27 -3.85
C VAL A 34 -1.27 -6.43 -5.30
N ALA A 35 -1.80 -5.36 -5.88
CA ALA A 35 -2.21 -5.33 -7.27
C ALA A 35 -1.01 -5.15 -8.19
N ASN A 36 -0.06 -4.28 -7.80
CA ASN A 36 1.12 -3.97 -8.60
C ASN A 36 2.23 -3.34 -7.75
N ILE A 37 3.47 -3.50 -8.19
CA ILE A 37 4.65 -2.79 -7.68
C ILE A 37 5.42 -2.30 -8.91
N GLU A 38 5.47 -0.98 -9.09
CA GLU A 38 6.10 -0.35 -10.25
C GLU A 38 7.26 0.53 -9.81
N LEU A 39 8.32 0.55 -10.62
CA LEU A 39 9.38 1.54 -10.50
C LEU A 39 9.05 2.70 -11.44
N GLU A 40 8.80 3.88 -10.90
CA GLU A 40 8.55 5.11 -11.64
C GLU A 40 9.63 6.13 -11.28
N GLU A 41 10.50 6.44 -12.24
CA GLU A 41 11.66 7.34 -12.05
C GLU A 41 12.56 6.89 -10.87
N GLU A 42 12.56 7.62 -9.77
CA GLU A 42 13.30 7.34 -8.53
C GLU A 42 12.37 6.90 -7.39
N LYS A 43 11.16 6.43 -7.71
CA LYS A 43 10.15 6.02 -6.73
C LYS A 43 9.64 4.61 -6.99
N ILE A 44 9.26 3.95 -5.91
CA ILE A 44 8.56 2.69 -5.91
C ILE A 44 7.09 2.98 -5.62
N LYS A 45 6.23 2.64 -6.58
CA LYS A 45 4.79 2.76 -6.46
C LYS A 45 4.20 1.41 -6.05
N LEU A 46 3.58 1.38 -4.89
CA LEU A 46 2.87 0.22 -4.35
C LEU A 46 1.37 0.42 -4.54
N VAL A 47 0.73 -0.52 -5.25
CA VAL A 47 -0.71 -0.51 -5.52
C VAL A 47 -1.36 -1.68 -4.80
N LEU A 48 -2.35 -1.39 -3.96
CA LEU A 48 -3.09 -2.38 -3.18
C LEU A 48 -4.57 -2.39 -3.58
N HIS A 49 -5.15 -3.58 -3.77
CA HIS A 49 -6.60 -3.75 -3.76
C HIS A 49 -7.07 -3.87 -2.32
N VAL A 50 -7.98 -2.98 -1.93
CA VAL A 50 -8.50 -2.90 -0.56
C VAL A 50 -10.02 -3.06 -0.58
N PRO A 51 -10.59 -3.91 0.29
CA PRO A 51 -12.04 -3.97 0.52
C PRO A 51 -12.59 -2.61 1.02
N ALA A 52 -13.78 -2.22 0.57
CA ALA A 52 -14.33 -0.89 0.88
C ALA A 52 -14.58 -0.68 2.40
N ASP A 53 -14.95 -1.74 3.10
CA ASP A 53 -15.13 -1.82 4.54
C ASP A 53 -13.80 -1.75 5.33
N ALA A 54 -12.68 -2.12 4.71
CA ALA A 54 -11.34 -2.07 5.29
C ALA A 54 -10.58 -0.77 5.00
N LEU A 55 -11.13 0.15 4.19
CA LEU A 55 -10.45 1.38 3.78
C LEU A 55 -9.93 2.21 4.97
N ARG A 56 -10.72 2.30 6.04
CA ARG A 56 -10.34 3.08 7.23
C ARG A 56 -9.07 2.54 7.88
N LEU A 57 -9.05 1.24 8.19
CA LEU A 57 -7.90 0.56 8.79
C LEU A 57 -6.65 0.68 7.91
N THR A 58 -6.84 0.54 6.60
CA THR A 58 -5.74 0.57 5.63
C THR A 58 -5.15 1.98 5.50
N ARG A 59 -5.97 3.03 5.56
CA ARG A 59 -5.50 4.44 5.57
C ARG A 59 -4.79 4.82 6.86
N GLU A 60 -5.19 4.28 8.01
CA GLU A 60 -4.44 4.47 9.27
C GLU A 60 -3.03 3.87 9.18
N SER A 61 -2.88 2.79 8.41
CA SER A 61 -1.59 2.15 8.16
C SER A 61 -0.74 2.84 7.11
N PHE A 62 -1.38 3.45 6.10
CA PHE A 62 -0.78 4.17 4.99
C PHE A 62 -1.40 5.58 4.85
N PRO A 63 -1.04 6.52 5.73
CA PRO A 63 -1.71 7.83 5.81
C PRO A 63 -1.52 8.69 4.56
N GLU A 64 -0.39 8.53 3.86
CA GLU A 64 -0.08 9.28 2.62
C GLU A 64 -0.64 8.63 1.36
N ALA A 65 -1.32 7.49 1.48
CA ALA A 65 -1.83 6.78 0.32
C ALA A 65 -3.05 7.45 -0.29
N VAL A 66 -3.09 7.47 -1.62
CA VAL A 66 -4.21 7.95 -2.42
C VAL A 66 -5.17 6.79 -2.67
N VAL A 67 -6.46 7.01 -2.42
CA VAL A 67 -7.51 6.03 -2.72
C VAL A 67 -8.17 6.40 -4.04
N VAL A 68 -8.24 5.43 -4.96
CA VAL A 68 -8.93 5.53 -6.24
C VAL A 68 -10.09 4.54 -6.22
N ALA A 69 -11.32 5.04 -6.41
CA ALA A 69 -12.56 4.26 -6.31
C ALA A 69 -13.10 3.88 -7.70
#